data_AF-A0A3D0XDH0-F1
#
_entry.id   AF-A0A3D0XDH0-F1
#
_cell.length_a   1.000
_cell.length_b   1.000
_cell.length_c   1.000
_cell.angle_alpha   90.00
_cell.angle_beta   90.00
_cell.angle_gamma   90.00
#
_symmetry.space_group_name_H-M   'P 1'
#
loop_
_entity.id
_entity.type
_entity.pdbx_description
1 polymer ?
#
loop_
_entity_poly.entity_id
_entity_poly.type
_entity_poly.pdbx_seq_one_letter_code
_entity_poly.pdbx_strand_id
1 'polypeptide(L)'
;MCLSMVTFPLLSRSETESGIMQTPTPIRFDQPDASRQWVTVNDNVMGGRSIGDFTIKEGKLVFRGSTNTNGGGFSSIRSRPLERDMSAVAAFRVRCKGDGRTYLLSCRTKETYRGIQVAYRAPFETQAGKWVEIVVPMSAFKPSFRGMDLSRRAPKLEGADILSMGLMIYDKKDGPFDLEVEWIGFQDSAQ
;
A
#
# COMPACT_ATOMS: atom_id res chain seq x y z
N MET A 1 -13.70 47.09 -58.95
CA MET A 1 -14.13 46.83 -57.56
C MET A 1 -14.66 45.40 -57.49
N CYS A 2 -13.90 44.48 -56.91
CA CYS A 2 -14.37 43.15 -56.53
C CYS A 2 -13.62 42.79 -55.24
N LEU A 3 -14.37 42.76 -54.14
CA LEU A 3 -13.86 42.53 -52.80
C LEU A 3 -13.82 41.00 -52.59
N SER A 4 -12.63 40.40 -52.63
CA SER A 4 -12.48 38.96 -52.35
C SER A 4 -12.29 38.78 -50.83
N MET A 5 -13.32 38.27 -50.16
CA MET A 5 -13.26 37.86 -48.75
C MET A 5 -12.45 36.57 -48.65
N VAL A 6 -11.29 36.62 -47.97
CA VAL A 6 -10.56 35.41 -47.59
C VAL A 6 -11.07 34.96 -46.23
N THR A 7 -11.75 33.83 -46.21
CA THR A 7 -12.27 33.18 -45.02
C THR A 7 -11.11 32.59 -44.22
N PHE A 8 -10.93 33.03 -42.97
CA PHE A 8 -10.02 32.36 -42.04
C PHE A 8 -10.62 31.00 -41.63
N PRO A 9 -9.86 29.88 -41.70
CA PRO A 9 -10.34 28.62 -41.17
C PRO A 9 -10.47 28.75 -39.65
N LEU A 10 -11.67 28.49 -39.16
CA LEU A 10 -11.99 28.33 -37.76
C LEU A 10 -11.15 27.16 -37.23
N LEU A 11 -10.15 27.43 -36.38
CA LEU A 11 -9.43 26.39 -35.64
C LEU A 11 -10.47 25.56 -34.88
N SER A 12 -10.66 24.31 -35.30
CA SER A 12 -11.48 23.35 -34.57
C SER A 12 -10.90 23.19 -33.18
N ARG A 13 -11.75 23.39 -32.17
CA ARG A 13 -11.44 23.19 -30.76
C ARG A 13 -11.04 21.74 -30.52
N SER A 14 -9.89 21.58 -29.87
CA SER A 14 -9.51 20.53 -28.92
C SER A 14 -10.58 19.45 -28.72
N GLU A 15 -10.31 18.27 -29.26
CA GLU A 15 -10.83 17.03 -28.71
C GLU A 15 -10.26 16.91 -27.29
N THR A 16 -11.13 16.95 -26.29
CA THR A 16 -10.78 16.58 -24.93
C THR A 16 -10.42 15.09 -24.94
N GLU A 17 -9.14 14.77 -24.78
CA GLU A 17 -8.71 13.42 -24.39
C GLU A 17 -9.47 13.07 -23.11
N SER A 18 -10.43 12.16 -23.21
CA SER A 18 -10.95 11.45 -22.05
C SER A 18 -9.77 10.69 -21.46
N GLY A 19 -9.16 11.23 -20.39
CA GLY A 19 -8.00 10.65 -19.74
C GLY A 19 -8.26 9.21 -19.36
N ILE A 20 -7.65 8.28 -20.10
CA ILE A 20 -7.59 6.88 -19.74
C ILE A 20 -6.91 6.77 -18.38
N MET A 21 -7.67 6.45 -17.33
CA MET A 21 -7.12 6.13 -16.02
C MET A 21 -6.26 4.88 -16.16
N GLN A 22 -4.94 5.04 -16.10
CA GLN A 22 -3.98 3.94 -16.27
C GLN A 22 -3.68 3.28 -14.92
N THR A 23 -3.57 1.95 -14.92
CA THR A 23 -3.08 1.21 -13.76
C THR A 23 -1.64 1.65 -13.43
N PRO A 24 -1.33 2.01 -12.17
CA PRO A 24 0.00 2.51 -11.82
C PRO A 24 1.08 1.45 -11.97
N THR A 25 2.32 1.90 -12.18
CA THR A 25 3.47 0.99 -12.23
C THR A 25 3.69 0.31 -10.87
N PRO A 26 4.00 -1.00 -10.83
CA PRO A 26 4.32 -1.71 -9.59
C PRO A 26 5.47 -1.07 -8.82
N ILE A 27 5.41 -1.12 -7.49
CA ILE A 27 6.55 -0.89 -6.61
C ILE A 27 7.52 -2.06 -6.78
N ARG A 28 8.74 -1.74 -7.21
CA ARG A 28 9.87 -2.67 -7.25
C ARG A 28 10.95 -2.21 -6.28
N PHE A 29 11.78 -3.15 -5.83
CA PHE A 29 12.84 -2.88 -4.85
C PHE A 29 14.25 -3.00 -5.46
N ASP A 30 14.34 -2.94 -6.79
CA ASP A 30 15.59 -2.94 -7.57
C ASP A 30 16.15 -1.53 -7.79
N GLN A 31 15.45 -0.49 -7.33
CA GLN A 31 15.87 0.91 -7.45
C GLN A 31 16.89 1.30 -6.36
N PRO A 32 17.89 2.15 -6.67
CA PRO A 32 18.96 2.52 -5.73
C PRO A 32 18.49 3.15 -4.41
N ASP A 33 17.35 3.82 -4.41
CA ASP A 33 16.78 4.54 -3.27
C ASP A 33 15.65 3.78 -2.57
N ALA A 34 15.31 2.56 -3.01
CA ALA A 34 14.18 1.79 -2.50
C ALA A 34 14.18 1.66 -0.97
N SER A 35 15.35 1.53 -0.33
CA SER A 35 15.46 1.43 1.13
C SER A 35 15.09 2.73 1.85
N ARG A 36 15.33 3.91 1.26
CA ARG A 36 15.03 5.21 1.86
C ARG A 36 13.54 5.54 1.84
N GLN A 37 12.78 4.82 1.02
CA GLN A 37 11.34 4.99 0.87
C GLN A 37 10.53 4.34 2.00
N TRP A 38 11.16 3.57 2.90
CA TRP A 38 10.46 2.85 3.96
C TRP A 38 11.01 3.18 5.35
N VAL A 39 10.15 3.05 6.36
CA VAL A 39 10.50 3.23 7.77
C VAL A 39 9.89 2.12 8.61
N THR A 40 10.61 1.72 9.65
CA THR A 40 10.19 0.69 10.60
C THR A 40 9.41 1.31 11.76
N VAL A 41 8.34 0.64 12.17
CA VAL A 41 7.46 1.02 13.29
C VAL A 41 7.11 -0.23 14.09
N ASN A 42 7.68 -0.33 15.29
CA ASN A 42 7.45 -1.42 16.22
C ASN A 42 6.58 -0.97 17.40
N ASP A 43 6.20 -1.92 18.26
CA ASP A 43 5.28 -1.72 19.38
C ASP A 43 5.93 -1.12 20.66
N ASN A 44 7.17 -0.66 20.58
CA ASN A 44 7.99 -0.38 21.77
C ASN A 44 7.57 0.88 22.55
N VAL A 45 6.77 1.78 21.97
CA VAL A 45 6.38 3.06 22.62
C VAL A 45 5.69 2.86 23.97
N MET A 46 4.91 1.79 24.14
CA MET A 46 4.18 1.48 25.37
C MET A 46 4.70 0.21 26.06
N GLY A 47 6.01 -0.07 25.94
CA GLY A 47 6.65 -1.23 26.58
C GLY A 47 6.56 -2.54 25.79
N GLY A 48 6.13 -2.49 24.54
CA GLY A 48 6.18 -3.64 23.64
C GLY A 48 7.60 -4.12 23.38
N ARG A 49 7.72 -5.42 23.10
CA ARG A 49 9.02 -6.13 22.97
C ARG A 49 9.23 -6.74 21.61
N SER A 50 8.38 -6.41 20.64
CA SER A 50 8.55 -6.88 19.27
C SER A 50 9.78 -6.19 18.67
N ILE A 51 10.55 -6.96 17.92
CA ILE A 51 11.71 -6.47 17.16
C ILE A 51 11.45 -6.85 15.71
N GLY A 52 11.56 -5.89 14.81
CA GLY A 52 11.50 -6.15 13.39
C GLY A 52 12.07 -4.99 12.62
N ASP A 53 12.60 -5.28 11.43
CA ASP A 53 13.17 -4.30 10.53
C ASP A 53 13.13 -4.83 9.09
N PHE A 54 13.49 -3.99 8.13
CA PHE A 54 13.62 -4.39 6.74
C PHE A 54 15.00 -4.10 6.16
N THR A 55 15.34 -4.85 5.12
CA THR A 55 16.47 -4.56 4.23
C THR A 55 16.02 -4.72 2.79
N ILE A 56 16.75 -4.08 1.86
CA ILE A 56 16.61 -4.35 0.44
C ILE A 56 17.80 -5.20 0.01
N LYS A 57 17.53 -6.40 -0.53
CA LYS A 57 18.56 -7.34 -0.98
C LYS A 57 18.13 -7.97 -2.31
N GLU A 58 19.02 -7.95 -3.30
CA GLU A 58 18.79 -8.60 -4.61
C GLU A 58 17.46 -8.17 -5.26
N GLY A 59 17.14 -6.87 -5.19
CA GLY A 59 15.91 -6.33 -5.77
C GLY A 59 14.62 -6.65 -5.01
N LYS A 60 14.73 -7.19 -3.78
CA LYS A 60 13.59 -7.58 -2.93
C LYS A 60 13.62 -6.83 -1.61
N LEU A 61 12.44 -6.56 -1.09
CA LEU A 61 12.26 -6.13 0.30
C LEU A 61 12.23 -7.37 1.20
N VAL A 62 13.04 -7.38 2.24
CA VAL A 62 13.12 -8.44 3.24
C VAL A 62 12.70 -7.87 4.59
N PHE A 63 11.51 -8.21 5.06
CA PHE A 63 10.94 -7.77 6.33
C PHE A 63 10.97 -8.92 7.34
N ARG A 64 11.80 -8.81 8.39
CA ARG A 64 12.11 -9.89 9.33
C ARG A 64 12.18 -9.40 10.76
N GLY A 65 11.94 -10.32 11.69
CA GLY A 65 12.00 -10.02 13.12
C GLY A 65 11.39 -11.11 13.99
N SER A 66 10.98 -10.73 15.20
CA SER A 66 10.21 -11.55 16.12
C SER A 66 9.18 -10.69 16.85
N THR A 67 7.92 -11.14 16.85
CA THR A 67 6.83 -10.50 17.61
C THR A 67 6.79 -11.02 19.04
N ASN A 68 6.31 -10.18 19.96
CA ASN A 68 6.01 -10.56 21.33
C ASN A 68 4.73 -9.88 21.81
N THR A 69 3.76 -10.68 22.24
CA THR A 69 2.41 -10.26 22.60
C THR A 69 2.27 -9.73 24.02
N ASN A 70 3.33 -9.79 24.83
CA ASN A 70 3.40 -9.06 26.09
C ASN A 70 3.73 -7.59 25.79
N GLY A 71 2.69 -6.86 25.39
CA GLY A 71 2.76 -5.49 24.88
C GLY A 71 1.82 -5.31 23.69
N GLY A 72 2.28 -4.62 22.65
CA GLY A 72 1.47 -4.38 21.46
C GLY A 72 1.38 -5.57 20.51
N GLY A 73 2.42 -6.42 20.41
CA GLY A 73 2.45 -7.64 19.61
C GLY A 73 2.59 -7.43 18.10
N PHE A 74 3.22 -6.33 17.65
CA PHE A 74 3.35 -6.06 16.22
C PHE A 74 4.72 -5.51 15.81
N SER A 75 5.04 -5.73 14.54
CA SER A 75 6.05 -4.99 13.80
C SER A 75 5.46 -4.54 12.46
N SER A 76 5.87 -3.37 11.98
CA SER A 76 5.40 -2.83 10.70
C SER A 76 6.50 -2.06 10.00
N ILE A 77 6.43 -2.04 8.69
CA ILE A 77 7.15 -1.10 7.85
C ILE A 77 6.16 -0.30 7.03
N ARG A 78 6.49 0.96 6.79
CA ARG A 78 5.62 1.92 6.10
C ARG A 78 6.41 2.72 5.10
N SER A 79 5.85 2.93 3.92
CA SER A 79 6.42 3.82 2.92
C SER A 79 6.35 5.28 3.38
N ARG A 80 7.27 6.09 2.88
CA ARG A 80 7.09 7.54 2.75
C ARG A 80 5.89 7.83 1.82
N PRO A 81 5.43 9.09 1.74
CA PRO A 81 4.35 9.45 0.84
C PRO A 81 4.59 8.92 -0.58
N LEU A 82 3.57 8.29 -1.16
CA LEU A 82 3.60 7.79 -2.53
C LEU A 82 3.29 8.95 -3.47
N GLU A 83 4.11 9.11 -4.51
CA GLU A 83 3.88 10.07 -5.59
C GLU A 83 3.24 9.35 -6.79
N ARG A 84 2.04 8.79 -6.58
CA ARG A 84 1.33 8.00 -7.60
C ARG A 84 -0.17 8.21 -7.48
N ASP A 85 -0.84 8.35 -8.62
CA ASP A 85 -2.29 8.29 -8.67
C ASP A 85 -2.75 6.84 -8.51
N MET A 86 -3.62 6.59 -7.54
CA MET A 86 -4.13 5.26 -7.22
C MET A 86 -5.64 5.15 -7.53
N SER A 87 -6.24 6.16 -8.16
CA SER A 87 -7.68 6.27 -8.37
C SER A 87 -8.29 5.12 -9.18
N ALA A 88 -7.52 4.54 -10.10
CA ALA A 88 -7.96 3.42 -10.95
C ALA A 88 -7.88 2.05 -10.27
N VAL A 89 -7.21 1.95 -9.12
CA VAL A 89 -6.87 0.68 -8.49
C VAL A 89 -8.12 0.06 -7.87
N ALA A 90 -8.38 -1.21 -8.14
CA ALA A 90 -9.44 -2.01 -7.52
C ALA A 90 -8.86 -3.09 -6.58
N ALA A 91 -7.63 -3.54 -6.83
CA ALA A 91 -6.92 -4.49 -5.99
C ALA A 91 -5.41 -4.25 -5.99
N PHE A 92 -4.78 -4.64 -4.89
CA PHE A 92 -3.32 -4.77 -4.80
C PHE A 92 -2.92 -6.19 -5.17
N ARG A 93 -1.76 -6.32 -5.79
CA ARG A 93 -1.10 -7.61 -6.03
C ARG A 93 0.23 -7.63 -5.32
N VAL A 94 0.50 -8.67 -4.55
CA VAL A 94 1.74 -8.81 -3.78
C VAL A 94 2.43 -10.09 -4.21
N ARG A 95 3.63 -9.97 -4.79
CA ARG A 95 4.50 -11.12 -5.06
C ARG A 95 5.46 -11.30 -3.91
N CYS A 96 5.23 -12.31 -3.10
CA CYS A 96 5.98 -12.53 -1.87
C CYS A 96 6.28 -14.01 -1.60
N LYS A 97 7.29 -14.24 -0.76
CA LYS A 97 7.59 -15.52 -0.10
C LYS A 97 7.59 -15.26 1.39
N GLY A 98 6.73 -15.96 2.12
CA GLY A 98 6.61 -15.81 3.57
C GLY A 98 6.95 -17.08 4.32
N ASP A 99 6.67 -17.02 5.61
CA ASP A 99 6.89 -18.03 6.64
C ASP A 99 5.62 -18.84 6.99
N GLY A 100 4.50 -18.58 6.31
CA GLY A 100 3.21 -19.18 6.61
C GLY A 100 2.36 -18.37 7.61
N ARG A 101 2.84 -17.20 8.05
CA ARG A 101 2.05 -16.28 8.87
C ARG A 101 1.15 -15.39 8.00
N THR A 102 0.17 -14.79 8.65
CA THR A 102 -0.74 -13.80 8.07
C THR A 102 -0.18 -12.41 8.29
N TYR A 103 0.01 -11.68 7.21
CA TYR A 103 0.45 -10.29 7.25
C TYR A 103 -0.72 -9.37 6.92
N LEU A 104 -0.57 -8.09 7.24
CA LEU A 104 -1.51 -7.04 6.87
C LEU A 104 -0.84 -6.14 5.83
N LEU A 105 -1.51 -5.94 4.71
CA LEU A 105 -1.27 -4.80 3.85
C LEU A 105 -2.00 -3.60 4.48
N SER A 106 -1.32 -2.47 4.57
CA SER A 106 -1.86 -1.26 5.18
C SER A 106 -1.77 -0.08 4.23
N CYS A 107 -2.78 0.77 4.26
CA CYS A 107 -2.82 2.06 3.58
C CYS A 107 -3.18 3.15 4.59
N ARG A 108 -2.64 4.35 4.40
CA ARG A 108 -3.06 5.55 5.14
C ARG A 108 -3.54 6.60 4.17
N THR A 109 -4.57 7.32 4.58
CA THR A 109 -5.17 8.40 3.83
C THR A 109 -5.12 9.71 4.62
N LYS A 110 -5.73 10.77 4.09
CA LYS A 110 -5.97 12.02 4.82
C LYS A 110 -7.03 11.88 5.92
N GLU A 111 -7.77 10.77 5.96
CA GLU A 111 -8.79 10.51 6.98
C GLU A 111 -8.17 10.50 8.38
N THR A 112 -8.80 11.21 9.32
CA THR A 112 -8.28 11.32 10.69
C THR A 112 -9.35 10.99 11.71
N TYR A 113 -8.94 10.29 12.77
CA TYR A 113 -9.77 10.06 13.93
C TYR A 113 -9.04 10.60 15.16
N ARG A 114 -9.67 11.54 15.88
CA ARG A 114 -9.07 12.25 17.01
C ARG A 114 -7.72 12.92 16.65
N GLY A 115 -7.64 13.54 15.48
CA GLY A 115 -6.46 14.26 15.00
C GLY A 115 -5.29 13.37 14.54
N ILE A 116 -5.49 12.05 14.43
CA ILE A 116 -4.45 11.10 14.00
C ILE A 116 -4.96 10.33 12.78
N GLN A 117 -4.09 10.10 11.80
CA GLN A 117 -4.43 9.36 10.58
C GLN A 117 -4.98 7.96 10.86
N VAL A 118 -6.09 7.65 10.20
CA VAL A 118 -6.69 6.31 10.17
C VAL A 118 -5.82 5.38 9.32
N ALA A 119 -5.68 4.13 9.75
CA ALA A 119 -5.00 3.09 8.99
C ALA A 119 -6.04 2.10 8.45
N TYR A 120 -6.05 1.92 7.14
CA TYR A 120 -6.82 0.90 6.46
C TYR A 120 -5.97 -0.35 6.35
N ARG A 121 -6.50 -1.50 6.74
CA ARG A 121 -5.73 -2.75 6.74
C ARG A 121 -6.52 -3.91 6.17
N ALA A 122 -5.85 -4.73 5.38
CA ALA A 122 -6.39 -5.97 4.84
C ALA A 122 -5.40 -7.11 5.10
N PRO A 123 -5.85 -8.28 5.59
CA PRO A 123 -4.99 -9.43 5.78
C PRO A 123 -4.66 -10.11 4.45
N PHE A 124 -3.48 -10.73 4.38
CA PHE A 124 -3.12 -11.69 3.36
C PHE A 124 -2.29 -12.82 3.97
N GLU A 125 -2.52 -14.04 3.48
CA GLU A 125 -1.87 -15.25 4.00
C GLU A 125 -0.69 -15.64 3.11
N THR A 126 0.44 -15.95 3.74
CA THR A 126 1.63 -16.42 3.02
C THR A 126 1.72 -17.94 3.04
N GLN A 127 2.50 -18.51 2.11
CA GLN A 127 2.85 -19.92 2.13
C GLN A 127 4.33 -20.07 2.51
N ALA A 128 4.60 -20.88 3.54
CA ALA A 128 5.93 -21.09 4.06
C ALA A 128 6.90 -21.54 2.94
N GLY A 129 7.94 -20.74 2.70
CA GLY A 129 9.02 -21.07 1.78
C GLY A 129 8.65 -21.01 0.29
N LYS A 130 7.42 -20.61 -0.08
CA LYS A 130 6.95 -20.56 -1.47
C LYS A 130 6.69 -19.15 -1.92
N TRP A 131 7.15 -18.82 -3.13
CA TRP A 131 6.77 -17.59 -3.79
C TRP A 131 5.35 -17.70 -4.32
N VAL A 132 4.47 -16.81 -3.85
CA VAL A 132 3.06 -16.71 -4.25
C VAL A 132 2.74 -15.30 -4.72
N GLU A 133 1.71 -15.18 -5.55
CA GLU A 133 1.10 -13.89 -5.88
C GLU A 133 -0.26 -13.82 -5.22
N ILE A 134 -0.48 -12.78 -4.41
CA ILE A 134 -1.68 -12.62 -3.62
C ILE A 134 -2.41 -11.37 -4.07
N VAL A 135 -3.70 -11.52 -4.38
CA VAL A 135 -4.59 -10.42 -4.71
C VAL A 135 -5.32 -9.97 -3.45
N VAL A 136 -5.20 -8.69 -3.11
CA VAL A 136 -5.87 -8.06 -1.97
C VAL A 136 -6.83 -7.00 -2.51
N PRO A 137 -8.14 -7.28 -2.61
CA PRO A 137 -9.10 -6.32 -3.14
C PRO A 137 -9.25 -5.13 -2.19
N MET A 138 -9.52 -3.94 -2.72
CA MET A 138 -9.75 -2.74 -1.90
C MET A 138 -10.89 -2.93 -0.88
N SER A 139 -11.90 -3.74 -1.22
CA SER A 139 -13.01 -4.07 -0.34
C SER A 139 -12.61 -4.87 0.91
N ALA A 140 -11.42 -5.50 0.93
CA ALA A 140 -10.91 -6.21 2.11
C ALA A 140 -10.33 -5.26 3.17
N PHE A 141 -10.06 -4.00 2.83
CA PHE A 141 -9.47 -3.04 3.74
C PHE A 141 -10.49 -2.50 4.74
N LYS A 142 -10.17 -2.62 6.03
CA LYS A 142 -10.96 -2.07 7.11
C LYS A 142 -10.26 -0.90 7.78
N PRO A 143 -10.95 0.24 8.01
CA PRO A 143 -10.37 1.37 8.74
C PRO A 143 -10.18 1.00 10.21
N SER A 144 -9.05 1.39 10.76
CA SER A 144 -8.68 1.12 12.14
C SER A 144 -7.86 2.24 12.76
N PHE A 145 -8.01 2.41 14.07
CA PHE A 145 -7.23 3.35 14.87
C PHE A 145 -6.69 2.66 16.12
N ARG A 146 -5.37 2.46 16.19
CA ARG A 146 -4.71 1.78 17.33
C ARG A 146 -5.37 0.42 17.70
N GLY A 147 -5.78 -0.35 16.69
CA GLY A 147 -6.44 -1.65 16.87
C GLY A 147 -7.95 -1.57 17.06
N MET A 148 -8.52 -0.38 17.25
CA MET A 148 -9.97 -0.16 17.24
C MET A 148 -10.50 -0.22 15.81
N ASP A 149 -11.55 -1.00 15.59
CA ASP A 149 -12.30 -1.01 14.33
C ASP A 149 -13.10 0.28 14.17
N LEU A 150 -12.94 0.94 13.02
CA LEU A 150 -13.63 2.16 12.65
C LEU A 150 -14.60 1.97 11.48
N SER A 151 -14.95 0.74 11.09
CA SER A 151 -15.77 0.46 9.90
C SER A 151 -17.16 1.10 9.91
N ARG A 152 -17.66 1.49 11.09
CA ARG A 152 -18.92 2.24 11.25
C ARG A 152 -18.75 3.76 11.34
N ARG A 153 -17.52 4.27 11.33
CA ARG A 153 -17.17 5.67 11.64
C ARG A 153 -16.32 6.34 10.56
N ALA A 154 -15.55 5.57 9.81
CA ALA A 154 -14.70 6.05 8.73
C ALA A 154 -15.25 5.54 7.38
N PRO A 155 -15.03 6.28 6.28
CA PRO A 155 -15.40 5.84 4.94
C PRO A 155 -14.64 4.56 4.53
N LYS A 156 -15.04 3.98 3.40
CA LYS A 156 -14.24 2.91 2.77
C LYS A 156 -12.94 3.51 2.19
N LEU A 157 -11.96 2.65 1.97
CA LEU A 157 -10.72 3.06 1.30
C LEU A 157 -11.04 3.38 -0.16
N GLU A 158 -10.69 4.59 -0.60
CA GLU A 158 -10.73 5.01 -2.00
C GLU A 158 -9.30 5.23 -2.49
N GLY A 159 -9.05 4.87 -3.76
CA GLY A 159 -7.71 4.87 -4.35
C GLY A 159 -7.06 6.26 -4.32
N ALA A 160 -7.81 7.28 -4.75
CA ALA A 160 -7.38 8.69 -4.81
C ALA A 160 -6.86 9.25 -3.47
N ASP A 161 -7.25 8.65 -2.35
CA ASP A 161 -6.92 9.13 -1.01
C ASP A 161 -5.67 8.46 -0.41
N ILE A 162 -5.09 7.46 -1.08
CA ILE A 162 -3.94 6.71 -0.58
C ILE A 162 -2.69 7.58 -0.60
N LEU A 163 -2.16 7.88 0.59
CA LEU A 163 -0.93 8.64 0.77
C LEU A 163 0.30 7.77 0.99
N SER A 164 0.14 6.65 1.68
CA SER A 164 1.24 5.74 1.97
C SER A 164 0.71 4.32 2.16
N MET A 165 1.61 3.36 2.02
CA MET A 165 1.30 1.96 2.27
C MET A 165 2.31 1.31 3.21
N GLY A 166 2.03 0.10 3.65
CA GLY A 166 2.88 -0.59 4.61
C GLY A 166 2.59 -2.07 4.71
N LEU A 167 3.56 -2.81 5.20
CA LEU A 167 3.42 -4.22 5.58
C LEU A 167 3.48 -4.29 7.11
N MET A 168 2.68 -5.17 7.69
CA MET A 168 2.59 -5.31 9.14
C MET A 168 2.35 -6.77 9.51
N ILE A 169 3.02 -7.24 10.56
CA ILE A 169 2.72 -8.49 11.22
C ILE A 169 1.99 -8.17 12.53
N TYR A 170 0.77 -8.69 12.68
CA TYR A 170 -0.07 -8.48 13.87
C TYR A 170 -1.08 -9.62 14.06
N ASP A 171 -0.61 -10.85 13.90
CA ASP A 171 -1.40 -12.08 13.93
C ASP A 171 -1.61 -12.65 15.35
N LYS A 172 -1.19 -11.91 16.38
CA LYS A 172 -1.29 -12.30 17.80
C LYS A 172 -0.47 -13.54 18.16
N LYS A 173 0.60 -13.83 17.42
CA LYS A 173 1.54 -14.91 17.74
C LYS A 173 2.89 -14.35 18.16
N ASP A 174 3.51 -15.01 19.13
CA ASP A 174 4.91 -14.76 19.50
C ASP A 174 5.85 -15.50 18.54
N GLY A 175 7.06 -14.97 18.41
CA GLY A 175 8.15 -15.64 17.70
C GLY A 175 8.48 -15.03 16.35
N PRO A 176 9.40 -15.69 15.61
CA PRO A 176 10.02 -15.12 14.44
C PRO A 176 9.02 -14.91 13.30
N PHE A 177 9.32 -13.93 12.45
CA PHE A 177 8.64 -13.77 11.18
C PHE A 177 9.61 -13.44 10.05
N ASP A 178 9.25 -13.83 8.83
CA ASP A 178 10.05 -13.63 7.63
C ASP A 178 9.18 -13.46 6.37
N LEU A 179 9.23 -12.26 5.79
CA LEU A 179 8.55 -11.92 4.56
C LEU A 179 9.53 -11.31 3.55
N GLU A 180 9.68 -11.98 2.41
CA GLU A 180 10.35 -11.44 1.23
C GLU A 180 9.29 -10.96 0.22
N VAL A 181 9.46 -9.76 -0.33
CA VAL A 181 8.56 -9.17 -1.33
C VAL A 181 9.38 -8.75 -2.54
N GLU A 182 9.00 -9.27 -3.70
CA GLU A 182 9.63 -8.93 -4.98
C GLU A 182 9.05 -7.65 -5.56
N TRP A 183 7.72 -7.53 -5.53
CA TRP A 183 7.03 -6.32 -5.97
C TRP A 183 5.63 -6.22 -5.34
N ILE A 184 5.12 -4.98 -5.31
CA ILE A 184 3.72 -4.68 -4.98
C ILE A 184 3.11 -3.98 -6.19
N GLY A 185 2.16 -4.63 -6.84
CA GLY A 185 1.49 -4.18 -8.05
C GLY A 185 0.02 -3.84 -7.79
N PHE A 186 -0.65 -3.43 -8.86
CA PHE A 186 -2.01 -2.92 -8.81
C PHE A 186 -2.80 -3.51 -9.97
N GLN A 187 -4.10 -3.68 -9.77
CA GLN A 187 -5.06 -4.15 -10.78
C GLN A 187 -6.24 -3.19 -10.77
N ASP A 188 -6.68 -2.76 -11.95
CA ASP A 188 -7.90 -1.97 -12.13
C ASP A 188 -9.16 -2.84 -12.10
N SER A 189 -10.33 -2.20 -12.10
CA SER A 189 -11.62 -2.89 -12.14
C SER A 189 -11.98 -3.45 -13.53
N ALA A 190 -11.16 -3.20 -14.56
CA ALA A 190 -11.45 -3.53 -15.96
C ALA A 190 -10.84 -4.86 -16.42
N GLN A 191 -10.19 -5.63 -15.52
CA GLN A 191 -9.61 -6.96 -15.78
C GLN A 191 -10.04 -8.02 -14.77
#